data_AF-A0A971M7A2-F1
#
_entry.id   AF-A0A971M7A2-F1
#
_cell.length_a   1.000
_cell.length_b   1.000
_cell.length_c   1.000
_cell.angle_alpha   90.00
_cell.angle_beta   90.00
_cell.angle_gamma   90.00
#
_symmetry.space_group_name_H-M   'P 1'
#
loop_
_entity.id
_entity.type
_entity.pdbx_description
1 polymer ?
#
loop_
_entity_poly.entity_id
_entity_poly.type
_entity_poly.pdbx_seq_one_letter_code
_entity_poly.pdbx_strand_id
1 'polypeptide(L)'
;MRAIICLIMASAVATFFFASCAMEPSRVEMDYGVSQRLAIANQTLNPDADKNQTPVAGLDGLAGQKAYDQYLKSFEKSEKQPVYQLGIIGQGSK
;
A
#
# COMPACT_ATOMS: atom_id res chain seq x y z
N MET A 1 -40.09 50.23 6.68
CA MET A 1 -40.22 48.86 7.23
C MET A 1 -40.12 47.78 6.15
N ARG A 2 -40.92 47.80 5.08
CA ARG A 2 -40.86 46.77 4.00
C ARG A 2 -39.49 46.62 3.31
N ALA A 3 -38.85 47.73 2.95
CA ALA A 3 -37.52 47.70 2.30
C ALA A 3 -36.40 47.17 3.21
N ILE A 4 -36.48 47.44 4.52
CA ILE A 4 -35.52 46.96 5.53
C ILE A 4 -35.66 45.44 5.70
N ILE A 5 -36.91 44.94 5.71
CA ILE A 5 -37.19 43.49 5.78
C ILE A 5 -36.65 42.78 4.52
N CYS A 6 -36.81 43.35 3.33
CA CYS A 6 -36.26 42.77 2.09
C CYS A 6 -34.72 42.73 2.09
N LEU A 7 -34.05 43.75 2.62
CA LEU A 7 -32.58 43.78 2.71
C LEU A 7 -32.05 42.72 3.68
N ILE A 8 -32.71 42.52 4.82
CA ILE A 8 -32.34 41.48 5.79
C ILE A 8 -32.50 40.09 5.16
N MET A 9 -33.63 39.84 4.49
CA MET A 9 -33.88 38.56 3.81
C MET A 9 -32.87 38.29 2.68
N ALA A 10 -32.55 39.30 1.87
CA ALA A 10 -31.55 39.17 0.81
C ALA A 10 -30.15 38.85 1.37
N SER A 11 -29.76 39.49 2.47
CA SER A 11 -28.48 39.22 3.13
C SER A 11 -28.39 37.80 3.71
N ALA A 12 -29.47 37.30 4.31
CA ALA A 12 -29.53 35.95 4.87
C ALA A 12 -29.45 34.86 3.79
N VAL A 13 -30.09 35.09 2.64
CA VAL A 13 -30.00 34.19 1.48
C VAL A 13 -28.58 34.21 0.93
N ALA A 14 -27.95 35.37 0.78
CA ALA A 14 -26.57 35.47 0.29
C ALA A 14 -25.60 34.68 1.18
N THR A 15 -25.71 34.76 2.51
CA THR A 15 -24.84 34.00 3.42
C THR A 15 -24.99 32.49 3.30
N PHE A 16 -26.20 31.98 3.01
CA PHE A 16 -26.43 30.55 2.78
C PHE A 16 -25.78 30.06 1.48
N PHE A 17 -25.77 30.87 0.42
CA PHE A 17 -25.13 30.53 -0.85
C PHE A 17 -23.60 30.46 -0.76
N PHE A 18 -22.98 31.29 0.08
CA PHE A 18 -21.52 31.24 0.29
C PHE A 18 -21.08 30.08 1.20
N ALA A 19 -21.95 29.59 2.09
CA ALA A 19 -21.63 28.46 2.97
C ALA A 19 -21.50 27.11 2.24
N SER A 20 -22.10 26.95 1.05
CA SER A 20 -22.01 25.70 0.28
C SER A 20 -20.68 25.51 -0.46
N CYS A 21 -19.91 26.58 -0.69
CA CYS A 21 -18.56 26.50 -1.23
C CYS A 21 -17.51 26.14 -0.18
N ALA A 22 -17.83 26.31 1.11
CA ALA A 22 -16.97 25.92 2.23
C ALA A 22 -17.31 24.51 2.71
N MET A 23 -17.47 23.57 1.77
CA MET A 23 -17.68 22.16 2.11
C MET A 23 -16.41 21.66 2.79
N GLU A 24 -16.46 21.50 4.12
CA GLU A 24 -15.36 20.93 4.89
C GLU A 24 -15.00 19.57 4.29
N PRO A 25 -13.69 19.24 4.18
CA PRO A 25 -13.27 17.95 3.69
C PRO A 25 -13.93 16.86 4.54
N SER A 26 -14.59 15.93 3.88
CA SER A 26 -15.18 14.76 4.51
C SER A 26 -14.10 13.95 5.23
N ARG A 27 -14.53 13.13 6.19
CA ARG A 27 -13.60 12.21 6.90
C ARG A 27 -12.81 11.33 5.93
N VAL A 28 -13.44 10.94 4.81
CA VAL A 28 -12.81 10.13 3.76
C VAL A 28 -11.74 10.92 3.02
N GLU A 29 -11.98 12.18 2.70
CA GLU A 29 -11.01 13.05 2.02
C GLU A 29 -9.81 13.37 2.90
N MET A 30 -10.02 13.54 4.21
CA MET A 30 -8.93 13.78 5.16
C MET A 30 -8.00 12.56 5.31
N ASP A 31 -8.57 11.36 5.32
CA ASP A 31 -7.81 10.11 5.51
C ASP A 31 -7.37 9.46 4.19
N TYR A 32 -7.65 10.10 3.05
CA TYR A 32 -7.34 9.55 1.75
C TYR A 32 -5.83 9.33 1.57
N GLY A 33 -5.45 8.08 1.25
CA GLY A 33 -4.06 7.70 1.03
C GLY A 33 -3.22 7.50 2.31
N VAL A 34 -3.78 7.71 3.50
CA VAL A 34 -3.07 7.48 4.77
C VAL A 34 -2.65 6.01 4.90
N SER A 35 -3.53 5.07 4.54
CA SER A 35 -3.23 3.63 4.57
C SER A 35 -2.04 3.25 3.69
N GLN A 36 -1.96 3.81 2.47
CA GLN A 36 -0.86 3.57 1.55
C GLN A 36 0.45 4.16 2.09
N ARG A 37 0.43 5.41 2.57
CA ARG A 37 1.61 6.06 3.16
C ARG A 37 2.11 5.30 4.38
N LEU A 38 1.19 4.82 5.22
CA LEU A 38 1.51 3.99 6.38
C LEU A 38 2.11 2.63 5.97
N ALA A 39 1.57 1.99 4.94
CA ALA A 39 2.11 0.74 4.42
C ALA A 39 3.55 0.93 3.90
N ILE A 40 3.80 1.98 3.13
CA ILE A 40 5.15 2.32 2.64
C ILE A 40 6.09 2.57 3.82
N ALA A 41 5.68 3.38 4.81
CA ALA A 41 6.51 3.68 5.98
C ALA A 41 6.86 2.41 6.78
N ASN A 42 5.92 1.47 6.93
CA ASN A 42 6.14 0.21 7.65
C ASN A 42 6.98 -0.80 6.85
N GLN A 43 6.96 -0.73 5.52
CA GLN A 43 7.72 -1.64 4.65
C GLN A 43 9.11 -1.10 4.27
N THR A 44 9.35 0.20 4.52
CA THR A 44 10.62 0.84 4.20
C THR A 44 11.61 0.63 5.34
N LEU A 45 12.64 -0.17 5.10
CA LEU A 45 13.70 -0.43 6.08
C LEU A 45 14.52 0.83 6.41
N ASN A 46 14.78 1.66 5.39
CA ASN A 46 15.51 2.92 5.53
C ASN A 46 14.66 4.10 5.04
N PRO A 47 14.08 4.92 5.95
CA PRO A 47 13.22 6.04 5.57
C PRO A 47 13.95 7.15 4.79
N ASP A 48 15.29 7.21 4.88
CA ASP A 48 16.10 8.17 4.12
C ASP A 48 16.49 7.66 2.71
N ALA A 49 16.05 6.46 2.31
CA ALA A 49 16.42 5.86 1.03
C ALA A 49 16.01 6.72 -0.18
N ASP A 50 14.88 7.43 -0.11
CA ASP A 50 14.39 8.30 -1.18
C ASP A 50 15.25 9.55 -1.40
N LYS A 51 16.03 9.97 -0.39
CA LYS A 51 16.94 11.12 -0.51
C LYS A 51 18.12 10.83 -1.43
N ASN A 52 18.48 9.56 -1.57
CA ASN A 52 19.58 9.17 -2.45
C ASN A 52 19.06 8.86 -3.86
N GLN A 53 19.12 9.85 -4.75
CA GLN A 53 18.74 9.70 -6.15
C GLN A 53 19.86 9.15 -7.05
N THR A 54 21.02 8.80 -6.49
CA THR A 54 22.06 8.17 -7.30
C THR A 54 21.54 6.83 -7.82
N PRO A 55 21.76 6.49 -9.10
CA PRO A 55 21.47 5.15 -9.60
C PRO A 55 22.09 4.10 -8.69
N VAL A 56 21.35 3.03 -8.40
CA VAL A 56 21.89 1.92 -7.60
C VAL A 56 23.00 1.27 -8.42
N ALA A 57 24.25 1.61 -8.10
CA ALA A 57 25.42 1.10 -8.80
C ALA A 57 25.81 -0.26 -8.19
N GLY A 58 25.42 -1.34 -8.85
CA GLY A 58 25.83 -2.70 -8.52
C GLY A 58 24.89 -3.46 -7.56
N LEU A 59 25.28 -4.68 -7.26
CA LEU A 59 24.66 -5.54 -6.25
C LEU A 59 25.42 -5.38 -4.93
N ASP A 60 24.72 -5.41 -3.79
CA ASP A 60 25.37 -5.53 -2.49
C ASP A 60 26.31 -6.75 -2.50
N GLY A 61 27.55 -6.59 -2.09
CA GLY A 61 28.58 -7.62 -2.27
C GLY A 61 28.25 -8.93 -1.54
N LEU A 62 27.67 -8.85 -0.34
CA LEU A 62 27.33 -10.03 0.46
C LEU A 62 26.04 -10.69 -0.03
N ALA A 63 25.01 -9.89 -0.33
CA ALA A 63 23.75 -10.40 -0.86
C ALA A 63 23.94 -10.98 -2.26
N GLY A 64 24.70 -10.29 -3.11
CA GLY A 64 25.04 -10.71 -4.46
C GLY A 64 25.84 -11.99 -4.47
N GLN A 65 26.86 -12.12 -3.62
CA GLN A 65 27.63 -13.37 -3.47
C GLN A 65 26.71 -14.52 -3.03
N LYS A 66 25.89 -14.33 -2.00
CA LYS A 66 24.97 -15.39 -1.53
C LYS A 66 23.97 -15.81 -2.60
N ALA A 67 23.40 -14.86 -3.34
CA ALA A 67 22.48 -15.14 -4.43
C ALA A 67 23.17 -15.94 -5.54
N TYR A 68 24.40 -15.56 -5.89
CA TYR A 68 25.21 -16.28 -6.88
C TYR A 68 25.61 -17.69 -6.40
N ASP A 69 26.02 -17.83 -5.15
CA ASP A 69 26.35 -19.14 -4.56
C ASP A 69 25.12 -20.06 -4.49
N GLN A 70 23.94 -19.52 -4.17
CA GLN A 70 22.69 -20.28 -4.22
C GLN A 70 22.33 -20.70 -5.64
N TYR A 71 22.53 -19.81 -6.61
CA TYR A 71 22.34 -20.12 -8.02
C TYR A 71 23.25 -21.28 -8.44
N LEU A 72 24.54 -21.23 -8.15
CA LEU A 72 25.47 -22.34 -8.46
C LEU A 72 25.06 -23.65 -7.77
N LYS A 73 24.76 -23.61 -6.46
CA LYS A 73 24.32 -24.79 -5.70
C LYS A 73 23.03 -25.40 -6.22
N SER A 74 22.17 -24.62 -6.87
CA SER A 74 20.93 -25.15 -7.45
C SER A 74 21.19 -26.15 -8.58
N PHE A 75 22.30 -26.00 -9.32
CA PHE A 75 22.72 -26.95 -10.36
C PHE A 75 23.43 -28.18 -9.81
N GLU A 76 24.08 -28.05 -8.65
CA GLU A 76 24.71 -29.19 -7.95
C GLU A 76 23.66 -30.06 -7.23
N LYS A 77 22.53 -29.46 -6.84
CA LYS A 77 21.47 -30.15 -6.14
C LYS A 77 20.68 -31.00 -7.14
N SER A 78 21.01 -32.28 -7.23
CA SER A 78 20.10 -33.28 -7.81
C SER A 78 18.76 -33.17 -7.08
N GLU A 79 17.71 -32.71 -7.78
CA GLU A 79 16.37 -32.64 -7.22
C GLU A 79 15.96 -34.05 -6.80
N LYS A 80 15.92 -34.30 -5.49
CA LYS A 80 15.28 -35.51 -4.96
C LYS A 80 13.83 -35.46 -5.43
N GLN A 81 13.51 -36.33 -6.38
CA GLN A 81 12.15 -36.59 -6.83
C GLN A 81 11.27 -36.73 -5.58
N PRO A 82 10.23 -35.89 -5.41
CA PRO A 82 9.34 -36.01 -4.27
C PRO A 82 8.71 -37.42 -4.30
N VAL A 83 9.01 -38.22 -3.28
CA VAL A 83 8.41 -39.55 -3.13
C VAL A 83 7.02 -39.35 -2.56
N TYR A 84 6.01 -39.41 -3.43
CA TYR A 84 4.62 -39.38 -3.01
C TYR A 84 4.22 -40.77 -2.49
N GLN A 85 3.99 -40.89 -1.18
CA GLN A 85 3.32 -42.07 -0.62
C GLN A 85 1.80 -41.91 -0.82
N LEU A 86 1.29 -42.53 -1.88
CA LEU A 86 -0.15 -42.65 -2.12
C LEU A 86 -0.70 -43.79 -1.24
N GLY A 87 -1.22 -43.44 -0.07
CA GLY A 87 -1.94 -44.39 0.78
C GLY A 87 -3.33 -44.65 0.21
N ILE A 88 -3.55 -45.85 -0.35
CA ILE A 88 -4.91 -46.31 -0.66
C ILE A 88 -5.59 -46.68 0.66
N ILE A 89 -6.52 -45.84 1.10
CA ILE A 89 -7.38 -46.16 2.25
C ILE A 89 -8.32 -47.29 1.82
N GLY A 90 -8.31 -48.37 2.59
CA GLY A 90 -8.79 -49.70 2.19
C GLY A 90 -10.22 -49.77 1.65
N GLN A 91 -10.39 -50.59 0.62
CA GLN A 91 -11.60 -51.38 0.41
C GLN A 91 -11.22 -52.84 0.19
N GLY A 92 -11.69 -53.69 1.10
CA GLY A 92 -11.48 -55.13 1.07
C GLY A 92 -11.92 -55.80 2.37
N SER A 93 -13.08 -55.42 2.91
CA SER A 93 -13.75 -56.19 3.95
C SER A 93 -14.24 -57.51 3.35
N LYS A 94 -13.78 -58.62 3.92
CA LYS A 94 -14.44 -59.92 3.77
C LYS A 94 -15.71 -59.95 4.61
#